data_AF-A0A059EZV4-F1
#
_entry.id   AF-A0A059EZV4-F1
#
_cell.length_a   1.000
_cell.length_b   1.000
_cell.length_c   1.000
_cell.angle_alpha   90.00
_cell.angle_beta   90.00
_cell.angle_gamma   90.00
#
_symmetry.space_group_name_H-M   'P 1'
#
loop_
_entity.id
_entity.type
_entity.pdbx_description
1 polymer ?
#
loop_
_entity_poly.entity_id
_entity_poly.type
_entity_poly.pdbx_seq_one_letter_code
_entity_poly.pdbx_strand_id
1 'polypeptide(L)'
;MEEINDDLYDYLNNGAFKKEYLYFKAIKSANSFDFDCLINCVNIKNKFSLRVIPSEYFEFKAYKEFFIILSKNICQNLSEMVEENKLVCFYKYFYDYVMSIRLIYGFYMIEERENNEIFYASLNRGLQANETKKEFFNKYVEIFNSNSYSILFQIIPGLILINKGEEIFDIESDTAIIIKYFQLILCIFEDFRFKYFILKGKMEEYIQDLYSNCEFNQMILNISMIFRQIMTFSIVPLDLFETLETYWFLCFIRSQNYKLYQCLNLNRYFIKVDFKDTVNLLQSNSKLLHLKNKRLLDYINSM
;
A
#
# COMPACT_ATOMS: atom_id res chain seq x y z
N MET A 1 -11.32 37.30 -21.18
CA MET A 1 -11.43 35.88 -21.55
C MET A 1 -10.79 35.11 -20.41
N GLU A 2 -11.61 34.64 -19.48
CA GLU A 2 -11.14 33.78 -18.39
C GLU A 2 -10.71 32.45 -19.00
N GLU A 3 -9.49 32.01 -18.68
CA GLU A 3 -9.05 30.65 -19.00
C GLU A 3 -10.09 29.69 -18.43
N ILE A 4 -10.77 28.94 -19.30
CA ILE A 4 -11.58 27.80 -18.88
C ILE A 4 -10.61 26.89 -18.14
N ASN A 5 -10.79 26.79 -16.83
CA ASN A 5 -9.96 25.95 -15.98
C ASN A 5 -9.93 24.53 -16.56
N ASP A 6 -8.77 24.03 -16.97
CA ASP A 6 -8.61 22.71 -17.62
C ASP A 6 -9.30 21.59 -16.80
N ASP A 7 -9.38 21.74 -15.48
CA ASP A 7 -10.13 20.86 -14.58
C ASP A 7 -11.63 20.77 -14.91
N LEU A 8 -12.25 21.90 -15.26
CA LEU A 8 -13.67 21.99 -15.63
C LEU A 8 -13.89 21.38 -17.02
N TYR A 9 -12.93 21.53 -17.94
CA TYR A 9 -12.98 20.93 -19.27
C TYR A 9 -12.87 19.40 -19.21
N ASP A 10 -11.93 18.86 -18.43
CA ASP A 10 -11.78 17.40 -18.19
C ASP A 10 -13.05 16.80 -17.54
N TYR A 11 -13.64 17.52 -16.58
CA TYR A 11 -14.87 17.13 -15.90
C TYR A 11 -16.06 16.99 -16.86
N LEU A 12 -16.21 17.96 -17.76
CA LEU A 12 -17.33 18.03 -18.69
C LEU A 12 -17.20 17.02 -19.85
N ASN A 13 -15.99 16.63 -20.24
CA ASN A 13 -15.75 15.91 -21.51
C ASN A 13 -15.49 14.39 -21.42
N ASN A 14 -15.79 13.72 -20.30
CA ASN A 14 -15.60 12.25 -20.17
C ASN A 14 -14.15 11.78 -20.45
N GLY A 15 -13.16 12.58 -20.06
CA GLY A 15 -11.74 12.23 -20.15
C GLY A 15 -11.36 11.01 -19.29
N ALA A 16 -10.13 10.51 -19.45
CA ALA A 16 -9.61 9.36 -18.70
C ALA A 16 -9.78 9.50 -17.18
N PHE A 17 -9.58 10.72 -16.67
CA PHE A 17 -9.75 11.03 -15.24
C PHE A 17 -11.20 10.85 -14.76
N LYS A 18 -12.22 11.25 -15.54
CA LYS A 18 -13.62 11.03 -15.17
C LYS A 18 -13.96 9.54 -15.09
N LYS A 19 -13.38 8.72 -15.97
CA LYS A 19 -13.54 7.26 -15.90
C LYS A 19 -12.89 6.70 -14.62
N GLU A 20 -11.71 7.18 -14.25
CA GLU A 20 -11.01 6.78 -13.01
C GLU A 20 -11.81 7.19 -11.76
N TYR A 21 -12.34 8.41 -11.75
CA TYR A 21 -13.21 8.91 -10.68
C TYR A 21 -14.46 8.03 -10.51
N LEU A 22 -15.19 7.77 -11.60
CA LEU A 22 -16.37 6.90 -11.57
C LEU A 22 -16.03 5.46 -11.15
N TYR A 23 -14.87 4.96 -11.57
CA TYR A 23 -14.36 3.67 -11.15
C TYR A 23 -14.14 3.59 -9.64
N PHE A 24 -13.46 4.58 -9.04
CA PHE A 24 -13.26 4.63 -7.58
C PHE A 24 -14.57 4.80 -6.82
N LYS A 25 -15.54 5.57 -7.35
CA LYS A 25 -16.89 5.67 -6.76
C LYS A 25 -17.60 4.31 -6.77
N ALA A 26 -17.44 3.52 -7.82
CA ALA A 26 -17.98 2.16 -7.88
C ALA A 26 -17.32 1.23 -6.85
N ILE A 27 -15.99 1.29 -6.69
CA ILE A 27 -15.26 0.54 -5.65
C ILE A 27 -15.70 0.94 -4.24
N LYS A 28 -15.84 2.26 -3.99
CA LYS A 28 -16.35 2.83 -2.73
C LYS A 28 -17.73 2.25 -2.40
N SER A 29 -18.63 2.25 -3.38
CA SER A 29 -19.99 1.71 -3.22
C SER A 29 -20.02 0.19 -3.02
N ALA A 30 -19.23 -0.57 -3.78
CA ALA A 30 -19.23 -2.03 -3.73
C ALA A 30 -18.73 -2.57 -2.38
N ASN A 31 -17.77 -1.87 -1.76
CA ASN A 31 -17.17 -2.26 -0.49
C ASN A 31 -17.78 -1.53 0.72
N SER A 32 -18.79 -0.67 0.51
CA SER A 32 -19.41 0.15 1.56
C SER A 32 -18.39 1.00 2.35
N PHE A 33 -17.46 1.62 1.63
CA PHE A 33 -16.39 2.42 2.21
C PHE A 33 -16.58 3.92 2.01
N ASP A 34 -15.77 4.69 2.73
CA ASP A 34 -15.58 6.11 2.49
C ASP A 34 -14.09 6.47 2.44
N PHE A 35 -13.65 7.01 1.31
CA PHE A 35 -12.28 7.48 1.11
C PHE A 35 -12.08 8.94 1.52
N ASP A 36 -13.13 9.69 1.83
CA ASP A 36 -13.05 11.14 2.00
C ASP A 36 -12.06 11.53 3.12
N CYS A 37 -12.05 10.79 4.22
CA CYS A 37 -11.09 10.99 5.30
C CYS A 37 -9.64 10.67 4.87
N LEU A 38 -9.43 9.54 4.17
CA LEU A 38 -8.11 9.19 3.64
C LEU A 38 -7.61 10.26 2.66
N ILE A 39 -8.47 10.70 1.74
CA ILE A 39 -8.15 11.74 0.75
C ILE A 39 -7.77 13.05 1.47
N ASN A 40 -8.46 13.42 2.54
CA ASN A 40 -8.11 14.59 3.35
C ASN A 40 -6.77 14.48 4.09
N CYS A 41 -6.35 13.27 4.44
CA CYS A 41 -5.04 13.01 5.03
C CYS A 41 -3.93 13.12 3.98
N VAL A 42 -4.16 12.55 2.80
CA VAL A 42 -3.14 12.43 1.75
C VAL A 42 -3.00 13.71 0.93
N ASN A 43 -4.10 14.40 0.63
CA ASN A 43 -4.07 15.63 -0.17
C ASN A 43 -3.47 16.79 0.63
N ILE A 44 -2.66 17.59 -0.05
CA ILE A 44 -2.03 18.80 0.49
C ILE A 44 -2.98 19.98 0.34
N LYS A 45 -3.65 20.13 -0.82
CA LYS A 45 -4.42 21.33 -1.17
C LYS A 45 -5.93 21.08 -1.19
N ASN A 46 -6.39 20.14 -2.00
CA ASN A 46 -7.80 19.93 -2.28
C ASN A 46 -8.40 18.92 -1.30
N LYS A 47 -8.99 19.42 -0.21
CA LYS A 47 -9.64 18.61 0.83
C LYS A 47 -11.17 18.71 0.74
N PHE A 48 -11.86 17.64 1.09
CA PHE A 48 -13.30 17.63 1.37
C PHE A 48 -13.60 18.51 2.59
N SER A 49 -14.53 19.46 2.42
CA SER A 49 -15.03 20.28 3.53
C SER A 49 -16.10 19.54 4.31
N LEU A 50 -15.96 19.49 5.64
CA LEU A 50 -16.93 18.86 6.54
C LEU A 50 -18.25 19.63 6.69
N ARG A 51 -18.31 20.89 6.23
CA ARG A 51 -19.39 21.85 6.55
C ARG A 51 -20.28 22.24 5.38
N VAL A 52 -19.99 21.77 4.17
CA VAL A 52 -20.75 22.08 2.97
C VAL A 52 -20.89 20.80 2.17
N ILE A 53 -22.10 20.50 1.67
CA ILE A 53 -22.29 19.43 0.68
C ILE A 53 -21.30 19.73 -0.46
N PRO A 54 -20.26 18.90 -0.67
CA PRO A 54 -19.28 19.19 -1.69
C PRO A 54 -20.02 19.28 -3.02
N SER A 55 -19.84 20.37 -3.77
CA SER A 55 -20.24 20.32 -5.16
C SER A 55 -19.44 19.20 -5.83
N GLU A 56 -20.05 18.51 -6.79
CA GLU A 56 -19.39 17.42 -7.53
C GLU A 56 -18.03 17.87 -8.10
N TYR A 57 -17.90 19.16 -8.42
CA TYR A 57 -16.65 19.79 -8.83
C TYR A 57 -15.54 19.81 -7.75
N PHE A 58 -15.86 20.10 -6.48
CA PHE A 58 -14.86 20.07 -5.41
C PHE A 58 -14.44 18.64 -5.06
N GLU A 59 -15.39 17.71 -5.06
CA GLU A 59 -15.09 16.28 -4.95
C GLU A 59 -14.14 15.84 -6.07
N PHE A 60 -14.45 16.21 -7.31
CA PHE A 60 -13.62 15.90 -8.47
C PHE A 60 -12.19 16.43 -8.34
N LYS A 61 -12.00 17.65 -7.83
CA LYS A 61 -10.66 18.21 -7.55
C LYS A 61 -9.89 17.44 -6.48
N ALA A 62 -10.58 17.03 -5.40
CA ALA A 62 -9.96 16.22 -4.35
C ALA A 62 -9.49 14.87 -4.91
N TYR A 63 -10.31 14.18 -5.70
CA TYR A 63 -9.91 12.96 -6.38
C TYR A 63 -8.77 13.18 -7.39
N LYS A 64 -8.73 14.33 -8.09
CA LYS A 64 -7.67 14.64 -9.07
C LYS A 64 -6.30 14.71 -8.40
N GLU A 65 -6.20 15.46 -7.31
CA GLU A 65 -4.97 15.52 -6.54
C GLU A 65 -4.61 14.14 -5.96
N PHE A 66 -5.60 13.42 -5.44
CA PHE A 66 -5.38 12.11 -4.85
C PHE A 66 -4.81 11.11 -5.85
N PHE A 67 -5.37 11.02 -7.08
CA PHE A 67 -4.85 10.11 -8.10
C PHE A 67 -3.47 10.53 -8.59
N ILE A 68 -3.15 11.82 -8.65
CA ILE A 68 -1.78 12.28 -8.93
C ILE A 68 -0.81 11.74 -7.87
N ILE A 69 -1.22 11.73 -6.60
CA ILE A 69 -0.41 11.19 -5.50
C ILE A 69 -0.28 9.66 -5.60
N LEU A 70 -1.37 8.93 -5.86
CA LEU A 70 -1.34 7.47 -6.06
C LEU A 70 -0.41 7.07 -7.20
N SER A 71 -0.45 7.82 -8.30
CA SER A 71 0.34 7.60 -9.53
C SER A 71 1.81 7.98 -9.39
N LYS A 72 2.22 8.59 -8.27
CA LYS A 72 3.54 9.20 -8.17
C LYS A 72 4.61 8.13 -8.23
N ASN A 73 5.36 8.13 -9.34
CA ASN A 73 6.48 7.23 -9.53
C ASN A 73 7.71 7.79 -8.79
N ILE A 74 8.24 7.01 -7.85
CA ILE A 74 9.42 7.37 -7.04
C ILE A 74 10.65 6.59 -7.56
N CYS A 75 10.66 6.24 -8.86
CA CYS A 75 11.81 5.61 -9.49
C CYS A 75 13.05 6.50 -9.38
N GLN A 76 14.02 6.03 -8.60
CA GLN A 76 15.39 6.48 -8.73
C GLN A 76 15.99 5.65 -9.87
N ASN A 77 16.46 6.30 -10.94
CA ASN A 77 17.04 5.58 -12.07
C ASN A 77 18.41 5.00 -11.66
N LEU A 78 18.39 3.88 -10.95
CA LEU A 78 19.57 3.15 -10.46
C LEU A 78 20.05 2.10 -11.47
N SER A 79 19.57 2.19 -12.72
CA SER A 79 19.81 1.20 -13.79
C SER A 79 21.29 1.06 -14.17
N GLU A 80 22.10 2.08 -13.90
CA GLU A 80 23.55 2.09 -14.16
C GLU A 80 24.38 1.41 -13.06
N MET A 81 23.77 1.11 -11.90
CA MET A 81 24.45 0.45 -10.78
C MET A 81 24.34 -1.08 -10.88
N VAL A 82 25.21 -1.72 -11.67
CA VAL A 82 25.16 -3.17 -11.97
C VAL A 82 26.19 -4.01 -11.16
N GLU A 83 27.02 -3.38 -10.33
CA GLU A 83 28.09 -4.08 -9.59
C GLU A 83 27.64 -4.55 -8.20
N GLU A 84 27.97 -5.80 -7.82
CA GLU A 84 27.65 -6.41 -6.52
C GLU A 84 28.10 -5.56 -5.32
N ASN A 85 29.24 -4.88 -5.44
CA ASN A 85 29.84 -4.02 -4.41
C ASN A 85 28.96 -2.78 -4.07
N LYS A 86 27.82 -2.59 -4.74
CA LYS A 86 26.90 -1.46 -4.56
C LYS A 86 25.63 -1.80 -3.77
N LEU A 87 25.45 -3.04 -3.28
CA LEU A 87 24.27 -3.39 -2.45
C LEU A 87 24.14 -2.51 -1.19
N VAL A 88 25.25 -2.14 -0.57
CA VAL A 88 25.26 -1.18 0.55
C VAL A 88 24.70 0.18 0.13
N CYS A 89 25.00 0.64 -1.09
CA CYS A 89 24.42 1.86 -1.64
C CYS A 89 22.91 1.71 -1.87
N PHE A 90 22.45 0.57 -2.39
CA PHE A 90 21.01 0.27 -2.52
C PHE A 90 20.29 0.33 -1.18
N TYR A 91 20.92 -0.16 -0.11
CA TYR A 91 20.31 -0.11 1.23
C TYR A 91 20.14 1.32 1.75
N LYS A 92 21.08 2.22 1.46
CA LYS A 92 20.91 3.66 1.73
C LYS A 92 19.75 4.24 0.93
N TYR A 93 19.71 3.99 -0.38
CA TYR A 93 18.62 4.47 -1.25
C TYR A 93 17.25 3.92 -0.82
N PHE A 94 17.22 2.70 -0.29
CA PHE A 94 16.01 2.12 0.27
C PHE A 94 15.47 2.93 1.46
N TYR A 95 16.34 3.39 2.38
CA TYR A 95 15.88 4.26 3.47
C TYR A 95 15.42 5.64 2.98
N ASP A 96 16.14 6.24 2.02
CA ASP A 96 15.71 7.51 1.41
C ASP A 96 14.33 7.36 0.74
N TYR A 97 14.09 6.19 0.13
CA TYR A 97 12.80 5.83 -0.44
C TYR A 97 11.72 5.68 0.63
N VAL A 98 11.99 4.96 1.72
CA VAL A 98 11.07 4.83 2.87
C VAL A 98 10.64 6.21 3.36
N MET A 99 11.57 7.14 3.55
CA MET A 99 11.27 8.51 3.99
C MET A 99 10.44 9.28 2.95
N SER A 100 10.73 9.11 1.67
CA SER A 100 9.98 9.74 0.59
C SER A 100 8.53 9.27 0.54
N ILE A 101 8.29 7.97 0.75
CA ILE A 101 6.96 7.37 0.81
C ILE A 101 6.13 7.98 1.96
N ARG A 102 6.73 8.13 3.15
CA ARG A 102 6.06 8.76 4.31
C ARG A 102 5.54 10.16 3.98
N LEU A 103 6.32 10.93 3.23
CA LEU A 103 5.96 12.29 2.82
C LEU A 103 4.89 12.29 1.73
N ILE A 104 5.05 11.45 0.70
CA ILE A 104 4.16 11.42 -0.46
C ILE A 104 2.75 10.99 -0.08
N TYR A 105 2.62 9.97 0.77
CA TYR A 105 1.32 9.46 1.20
C TYR A 105 0.85 10.07 2.53
N GLY A 106 1.50 11.14 3.01
CA GLY A 106 1.02 11.89 4.17
C GLY A 106 0.88 11.04 5.45
N PHE A 107 1.83 10.15 5.74
CA PHE A 107 1.72 9.23 6.89
C PHE A 107 1.51 9.98 8.21
N TYR A 108 2.16 11.13 8.37
CA TYR A 108 1.96 12.00 9.53
C TYR A 108 0.49 12.42 9.71
N MET A 109 -0.19 12.77 8.62
CA MET A 109 -1.61 13.17 8.66
C MET A 109 -2.53 11.97 8.90
N ILE A 110 -2.16 10.78 8.38
CA ILE A 110 -2.88 9.53 8.65
C ILE A 110 -2.81 9.18 10.14
N GLU A 111 -1.65 9.36 10.77
CA GLU A 111 -1.42 9.02 12.18
C GLU A 111 -1.94 10.10 13.15
N GLU A 112 -2.28 11.28 12.65
CA GLU A 112 -2.75 12.41 13.46
C GLU A 112 -4.09 12.12 14.14
N ARG A 113 -4.14 12.38 15.46
CA ARG A 113 -5.28 12.07 16.33
C ARG A 113 -6.58 12.75 15.90
N GLU A 114 -6.54 14.03 15.54
CA GLU A 114 -7.73 14.78 15.12
C GLU A 114 -8.39 14.14 13.88
N ASN A 115 -7.58 13.69 12.92
CA ASN A 115 -8.07 12.99 11.73
C ASN A 115 -8.66 11.61 12.08
N ASN A 116 -8.17 10.94 13.12
CA ASN A 116 -8.75 9.69 13.61
C ASN A 116 -10.12 9.91 14.27
N GLU A 117 -10.29 10.99 15.03
CA GLU A 117 -11.57 11.36 15.64
C GLU A 117 -12.61 11.72 14.56
N ILE A 118 -12.20 12.47 13.53
CA ILE A 118 -13.04 12.77 12.35
C ILE A 118 -13.44 11.48 11.61
N PHE A 119 -12.50 10.55 11.44
CA PHE A 119 -12.76 9.26 10.81
C PHE A 119 -13.81 8.44 11.56
N TYR A 120 -13.70 8.33 12.89
CA TYR A 120 -14.72 7.66 13.69
C TYR A 120 -16.07 8.39 13.62
N ALA A 121 -16.06 9.73 13.58
CA ALA A 121 -17.28 10.51 13.40
C ALA A 121 -17.90 10.33 11.99
N SER A 122 -17.12 10.01 10.95
CA SER A 122 -17.67 9.67 9.62
C SER A 122 -18.17 8.23 9.57
N LEU A 123 -17.44 7.27 10.17
CA LEU A 123 -17.89 5.89 10.32
C LEU A 123 -19.25 5.81 11.04
N ASN A 124 -19.40 6.51 12.17
CA ASN A 124 -20.65 6.56 12.94
C ASN A 124 -21.82 7.27 12.24
N ARG A 125 -21.55 8.07 11.20
CA ARG A 125 -22.59 8.76 10.41
C ARG A 125 -23.05 7.99 9.18
N GLY A 126 -22.20 7.11 8.64
CA GLY A 126 -22.45 6.41 7.36
C GLY A 126 -22.65 4.89 7.48
N LEU A 127 -22.24 4.27 8.58
CA LEU A 127 -22.33 2.82 8.76
C LEU A 127 -23.13 2.52 10.03
N GLN A 128 -23.82 1.37 9.99
CA GLN A 128 -24.84 0.93 10.93
C GLN A 128 -24.47 1.31 12.37
N ALA A 129 -25.21 2.26 12.94
CA ALA A 129 -25.04 2.65 14.34
C ALA A 129 -25.03 1.37 15.17
N ASN A 130 -23.90 1.10 15.85
CA ASN A 130 -23.60 -0.02 16.78
C ASN A 130 -22.40 -0.93 16.40
N GLU A 131 -21.71 -0.73 15.28
CA GLU A 131 -20.51 -1.53 14.99
C GLU A 131 -19.29 -1.13 15.85
N THR A 132 -18.60 -2.15 16.38
CA THR A 132 -17.38 -2.03 17.16
C THR A 132 -16.15 -1.82 16.25
N LYS A 133 -15.07 -1.27 16.80
CA LYS A 133 -13.77 -1.14 16.09
C LYS A 133 -13.29 -2.48 15.53
N LYS A 134 -13.48 -3.56 16.29
CA LYS A 134 -13.17 -4.92 15.87
C LYS A 134 -13.96 -5.35 14.64
N GLU A 135 -15.27 -5.12 14.63
CA GLU A 135 -16.10 -5.44 13.47
C GLU A 135 -15.68 -4.63 12.24
N PHE A 136 -15.34 -3.35 12.41
CA PHE A 136 -14.76 -2.55 11.33
C PHE A 136 -13.44 -3.12 10.82
N PHE A 137 -12.51 -3.44 11.70
CA PHE A 137 -11.25 -4.06 11.32
C PHE A 137 -11.49 -5.35 10.53
N ASN A 138 -12.35 -6.24 11.04
CA ASN A 138 -12.65 -7.53 10.41
C ASN A 138 -13.26 -7.38 9.01
N LYS A 139 -14.10 -6.36 8.77
CA LYS A 139 -14.61 -6.08 7.41
C LYS A 139 -13.49 -5.80 6.42
N TYR A 140 -12.45 -5.05 6.82
CA TYR A 140 -11.29 -4.85 5.95
C TYR A 140 -10.52 -6.14 5.72
N VAL A 141 -10.35 -6.96 6.77
CA VAL A 141 -9.74 -8.29 6.63
C VAL A 141 -10.52 -9.15 5.64
N GLU A 142 -11.85 -9.19 5.72
CA GLU A 142 -12.72 -9.89 4.78
C GLU A 142 -12.54 -9.39 3.34
N ILE A 143 -12.38 -8.08 3.16
CA ILE A 143 -12.16 -7.49 1.84
C ILE A 143 -10.82 -7.91 1.26
N PHE A 144 -9.73 -7.90 2.03
CA PHE A 144 -8.45 -8.48 1.58
C PHE A 144 -8.56 -9.96 1.21
N ASN A 145 -9.38 -10.73 1.92
CA ASN A 145 -9.62 -12.15 1.65
C ASN A 145 -10.61 -12.40 0.49
N SER A 146 -11.29 -11.37 -0.02
CA SER A 146 -12.21 -11.52 -1.15
C SER A 146 -11.48 -11.90 -2.44
N ASN A 147 -12.22 -12.46 -3.40
CA ASN A 147 -11.69 -12.82 -4.72
C ASN A 147 -11.02 -11.63 -5.43
N SER A 148 -11.50 -10.42 -5.19
CA SER A 148 -10.99 -9.19 -5.83
C SER A 148 -9.59 -8.78 -5.35
N TYR A 149 -9.21 -9.17 -4.12
CA TYR A 149 -7.99 -8.67 -3.47
C TYR A 149 -7.07 -9.78 -2.93
N SER A 150 -7.51 -11.04 -2.88
CA SER A 150 -6.71 -12.17 -2.39
C SER A 150 -5.38 -12.36 -3.13
N ILE A 151 -5.26 -11.86 -4.37
CA ILE A 151 -4.01 -11.80 -5.12
C ILE A 151 -2.92 -10.99 -4.39
N LEU A 152 -3.29 -10.00 -3.57
CA LEU A 152 -2.36 -9.22 -2.76
C LEU A 152 -1.55 -10.11 -1.81
N PHE A 153 -2.14 -11.17 -1.25
CA PHE A 153 -1.41 -12.14 -0.43
C PHE A 153 -0.42 -12.99 -1.23
N GLN A 154 -0.61 -13.12 -2.54
CA GLN A 154 0.34 -13.84 -3.41
C GLN A 154 1.52 -12.94 -3.79
N ILE A 155 1.25 -11.68 -4.13
CA ILE A 155 2.28 -10.75 -4.60
C ILE A 155 3.03 -10.06 -3.46
N ILE A 156 2.42 -9.99 -2.27
CA ILE A 156 3.00 -9.48 -1.02
C ILE A 156 2.67 -10.46 0.11
N PRO A 157 3.43 -11.56 0.24
CA PRO A 157 3.16 -12.62 1.21
C PRO A 157 3.06 -12.15 2.66
N GLY A 158 3.80 -11.11 3.04
CA GLY A 158 3.74 -10.53 4.39
C GLY A 158 2.35 -10.01 4.78
N LEU A 159 1.49 -9.63 3.82
CA LEU A 159 0.13 -9.17 4.09
C LEU A 159 -0.72 -10.22 4.80
N ILE A 160 -0.36 -11.51 4.74
CA ILE A 160 -1.09 -12.58 5.45
C ILE A 160 -1.16 -12.32 6.97
N LEU A 161 -0.24 -11.53 7.52
CA LEU A 161 -0.25 -11.14 8.93
C LEU A 161 -1.46 -10.27 9.30
N ILE A 162 -2.13 -9.61 8.34
CA ILE A 162 -3.39 -8.89 8.59
C ILE A 162 -4.45 -9.82 9.19
N ASN A 163 -4.46 -11.09 8.78
CA ASN A 163 -5.40 -12.10 9.29
C ASN A 163 -5.17 -12.45 10.76
N LYS A 164 -4.07 -11.99 11.37
CA LYS A 164 -3.82 -12.19 12.80
C LYS A 164 -4.60 -11.23 13.68
N GLY A 165 -5.07 -10.10 13.15
CA GLY A 165 -5.91 -9.15 13.86
C GLY A 165 -5.38 -8.82 15.26
N GLU A 166 -6.21 -9.08 16.27
CA GLU A 166 -5.91 -8.80 17.69
C GLU A 166 -4.71 -9.56 18.26
N GLU A 167 -4.25 -10.64 17.61
CA GLU A 167 -3.03 -11.34 18.07
C GLU A 167 -1.79 -10.45 17.97
N ILE A 168 -1.77 -9.50 17.03
CA ILE A 168 -0.61 -8.64 16.78
C ILE A 168 -0.93 -7.14 16.77
N PHE A 169 -2.19 -6.74 16.63
CA PHE A 169 -2.58 -5.32 16.59
C PHE A 169 -3.37 -4.92 17.83
N ASP A 170 -3.10 -3.72 18.36
CA ASP A 170 -3.98 -3.08 19.33
C ASP A 170 -5.17 -2.44 18.61
N ILE A 171 -6.21 -3.26 18.40
CA ILE A 171 -7.45 -2.84 17.72
C ILE A 171 -8.15 -1.70 18.48
N GLU A 172 -7.95 -1.57 19.78
CA GLU A 172 -8.63 -0.50 20.53
C GLU A 172 -8.02 0.87 20.26
N SER A 173 -6.69 0.97 20.19
CA SER A 173 -6.03 2.26 19.99
C SER A 173 -5.83 2.60 18.51
N ASP A 174 -5.44 1.63 17.69
CA ASP A 174 -4.84 1.91 16.37
C ASP A 174 -5.77 1.63 15.17
N THR A 175 -6.99 1.13 15.40
CA THR A 175 -7.90 0.71 14.32
C THR A 175 -8.11 1.77 13.23
N ALA A 176 -8.36 3.03 13.58
CA ALA A 176 -8.57 4.09 12.59
C ALA A 176 -7.33 4.31 11.70
N ILE A 177 -6.14 4.28 12.29
CA ILE A 177 -4.87 4.44 11.57
C ILE A 177 -4.68 3.27 10.62
N ILE A 178 -4.82 2.05 11.13
CA ILE A 178 -4.63 0.81 10.35
C ILE A 178 -5.65 0.74 9.21
N ILE A 179 -6.92 1.07 9.47
CA ILE A 179 -7.95 1.10 8.42
C ILE A 179 -7.62 2.12 7.33
N LYS A 180 -7.16 3.33 7.67
CA LYS A 180 -6.74 4.31 6.66
C LYS A 180 -5.59 3.79 5.81
N TYR A 181 -4.63 3.08 6.41
CA TYR A 181 -3.58 2.42 5.64
C TYR A 181 -4.10 1.28 4.76
N PHE A 182 -5.04 0.47 5.24
CA PHE A 182 -5.72 -0.54 4.43
C PHE A 182 -6.44 0.08 3.22
N GLN A 183 -7.20 1.16 3.44
CA GLN A 183 -7.82 1.92 2.36
C GLN A 183 -6.77 2.43 1.36
N LEU A 184 -5.63 2.95 1.83
CA LEU A 184 -4.56 3.43 0.96
C LEU A 184 -3.95 2.30 0.12
N ILE A 185 -3.73 1.11 0.71
CA ILE A 185 -3.27 -0.09 -0.01
C ILE A 185 -4.26 -0.44 -1.13
N LEU A 186 -5.56 -0.50 -0.80
CA LEU A 186 -6.60 -0.80 -1.78
C LEU A 186 -6.62 0.25 -2.90
N CYS A 187 -6.55 1.53 -2.56
CA CYS A 187 -6.52 2.62 -3.55
C CYS A 187 -5.32 2.53 -4.50
N ILE A 188 -4.11 2.23 -4.00
CA ILE A 188 -2.92 2.07 -4.85
C ILE A 188 -3.06 0.86 -5.78
N PHE A 189 -3.59 -0.25 -5.28
CA PHE A 189 -3.83 -1.43 -6.09
C PHE A 189 -4.89 -1.16 -7.18
N GLU A 190 -5.96 -0.46 -6.83
CA GLU A 190 -7.06 -0.11 -7.74
C GLU A 190 -6.64 0.90 -8.82
N ASP A 191 -5.80 1.86 -8.47
CA ASP A 191 -5.19 2.80 -9.40
C ASP A 191 -4.38 2.06 -10.48
N PHE A 192 -3.52 1.13 -10.05
CA PHE A 192 -2.80 0.25 -10.97
C PHE A 192 -3.75 -0.59 -11.82
N ARG A 193 -4.76 -1.23 -11.20
CA ARG A 193 -5.70 -2.11 -11.92
C ARG A 193 -6.46 -1.34 -12.99
N PHE A 194 -6.92 -0.13 -12.67
CA PHE A 194 -7.60 0.75 -13.60
C PHE A 194 -6.70 1.13 -14.77
N LYS A 195 -5.48 1.61 -14.51
CA LYS A 195 -4.56 2.05 -15.56
C LYS A 195 -4.06 0.91 -16.43
N TYR A 196 -3.78 -0.24 -15.83
CA TYR A 196 -3.15 -1.35 -16.51
C TYR A 196 -4.15 -2.24 -17.25
N PHE A 197 -5.29 -2.57 -16.62
CA PHE A 197 -6.28 -3.47 -17.21
C PHE A 197 -7.40 -2.71 -17.90
N ILE A 198 -8.00 -1.74 -17.23
CA ILE A 198 -9.23 -1.09 -17.72
C ILE A 198 -8.92 -0.09 -18.84
N LEU A 199 -7.99 0.85 -18.61
CA LEU A 199 -7.66 1.87 -19.62
C LEU A 199 -6.96 1.27 -20.85
N LYS A 200 -6.09 0.27 -20.66
CA LYS A 200 -5.37 -0.40 -21.76
C LYS A 200 -6.19 -1.56 -22.38
N GLY A 201 -7.39 -1.85 -21.86
CA GLY A 201 -8.27 -2.91 -22.38
C GLY A 201 -7.70 -4.32 -22.25
N LYS A 202 -6.84 -4.57 -21.25
CA LYS A 202 -6.29 -5.91 -20.97
C LYS A 202 -7.25 -6.70 -20.10
N MET A 203 -7.53 -7.94 -20.49
CA MET A 203 -8.50 -8.80 -19.78
C MET A 203 -7.82 -9.64 -18.69
N GLU A 204 -6.66 -10.23 -18.99
CA GLU A 204 -5.92 -11.09 -18.08
C GLU A 204 -4.42 -11.05 -18.42
N GLU A 205 -3.58 -11.30 -17.42
CA GLU A 205 -2.13 -11.41 -17.60
C GLU A 205 -1.57 -12.36 -16.55
N TYR A 206 -0.59 -13.19 -16.92
CA TYR A 206 0.07 -14.05 -15.95
C TYR A 206 0.89 -13.21 -14.97
N ILE A 207 0.83 -13.57 -13.68
CA ILE A 207 1.56 -12.84 -12.62
C ILE A 207 3.06 -12.80 -12.92
N GLN A 208 3.61 -13.86 -13.52
CA GLN A 208 5.01 -13.94 -13.93
C GLN A 208 5.39 -12.84 -14.94
N ASP A 209 4.49 -12.54 -15.88
CA ASP A 209 4.71 -11.50 -16.88
C ASP A 209 4.63 -10.10 -16.23
N LEU A 210 3.68 -9.92 -15.30
CA LEU A 210 3.54 -8.69 -14.53
C LEU A 210 4.81 -8.35 -13.73
N TYR A 211 5.56 -9.34 -13.22
CA TYR A 211 6.83 -9.07 -12.53
C TYR A 211 7.92 -8.46 -13.42
N SER A 212 7.77 -8.47 -14.73
CA SER A 212 8.67 -7.75 -15.65
C SER A 212 8.22 -6.30 -15.90
N ASN A 213 7.00 -5.94 -15.48
CA ASN A 213 6.46 -4.60 -15.62
C ASN A 213 6.92 -3.69 -14.46
N CYS A 214 7.47 -2.53 -14.79
CA CYS A 214 7.97 -1.58 -13.79
C CYS A 214 6.85 -0.95 -12.95
N GLU A 215 5.70 -0.62 -13.54
CA GLU A 215 4.54 -0.04 -12.83
C GLU A 215 3.98 -1.03 -11.79
N PHE A 216 3.94 -2.32 -12.14
CA PHE A 216 3.51 -3.39 -11.23
C PHE A 216 4.47 -3.59 -10.06
N ASN A 217 5.79 -3.66 -10.33
CA ASN A 217 6.78 -3.78 -9.26
C ASN A 217 6.80 -2.56 -8.34
N GLN A 218 6.57 -1.37 -8.91
CA GLN A 218 6.46 -0.12 -8.17
C GLN A 218 5.21 -0.09 -7.28
N MET A 219 4.06 -0.56 -7.79
CA MET A 219 2.85 -0.74 -7.00
C MET A 219 3.08 -1.71 -5.83
N ILE A 220 3.73 -2.86 -6.07
CA ILE A 220 4.08 -3.82 -5.01
C ILE A 220 4.97 -3.17 -3.95
N LEU A 221 5.99 -2.41 -4.37
CA LEU A 221 6.90 -1.72 -3.46
C LEU A 221 6.16 -0.67 -2.62
N ASN A 222 5.30 0.15 -3.24
CA ASN A 222 4.50 1.16 -2.53
C ASN A 222 3.60 0.53 -1.46
N ILE A 223 2.86 -0.52 -1.82
CA ILE A 223 2.02 -1.27 -0.87
C ILE A 223 2.89 -1.89 0.23
N SER A 224 4.04 -2.46 -0.12
CA SER A 224 4.98 -3.03 0.85
C SER A 224 5.47 -2.00 1.88
N MET A 225 5.70 -0.74 1.46
CA MET A 225 6.11 0.34 2.37
C MET A 225 4.97 0.83 3.27
N ILE A 226 3.74 0.85 2.77
CA ILE A 226 2.57 1.15 3.60
C ILE A 226 2.35 0.03 4.61
N PHE A 227 2.48 -1.22 4.17
CA PHE A 227 2.40 -2.37 5.06
C PHE A 227 3.51 -2.36 6.11
N ARG A 228 4.74 -1.98 5.73
CA ARG A 228 5.83 -1.72 6.68
C ARG A 228 5.42 -0.73 7.78
N GLN A 229 4.71 0.34 7.43
CA GLN A 229 4.21 1.29 8.41
C GLN A 229 3.11 0.70 9.30
N ILE A 230 2.18 -0.10 8.75
CA ILE A 230 1.20 -0.83 9.56
C ILE A 230 1.91 -1.71 10.60
N MET A 231 3.00 -2.38 10.23
CA MET A 231 3.74 -3.23 11.16
C MET A 231 4.40 -2.47 12.32
N THR A 232 4.57 -1.14 12.26
CA THR A 232 5.05 -0.35 13.41
C THR A 232 4.02 -0.23 14.53
N PHE A 233 2.74 -0.49 14.22
CA PHE A 233 1.63 -0.56 15.18
C PHE A 233 1.35 -2.01 15.64
N SER A 234 2.24 -2.95 15.29
CA SER A 234 2.06 -4.36 15.61
C SER A 234 3.08 -4.86 16.62
N ILE A 235 2.66 -5.83 17.44
CA ILE A 235 3.51 -6.56 18.37
C ILE A 235 4.04 -7.80 17.64
N VAL A 236 5.00 -7.59 16.73
CA VAL A 236 5.70 -8.69 16.07
C VAL A 236 7.10 -8.93 16.64
N PRO A 237 7.56 -10.19 16.72
CA PRO A 237 8.93 -10.49 17.12
C PRO A 237 9.95 -9.82 16.19
N LEU A 238 11.08 -9.39 16.76
CA LEU A 238 12.16 -8.75 16.03
C LEU A 238 12.62 -9.58 14.81
N ASP A 239 12.82 -10.89 14.99
CA ASP A 239 13.24 -11.79 13.89
C ASP A 239 12.25 -11.78 12.70
N LEU A 240 10.95 -11.67 12.96
CA LEU A 240 9.94 -11.58 11.92
C LEU A 240 10.01 -10.21 11.23
N PHE A 241 10.21 -9.14 12.00
CA PHE A 241 10.38 -7.80 11.45
C PHE A 241 11.63 -7.70 10.56
N GLU A 242 12.76 -8.28 10.96
CA GLU A 242 13.98 -8.36 10.14
C GLU A 242 13.77 -9.15 8.84
N THR A 243 12.96 -10.22 8.90
CA THR A 243 12.57 -10.98 7.71
C THR A 243 11.76 -10.12 6.74
N LEU A 244 10.80 -9.36 7.27
CA LEU A 244 9.97 -8.44 6.49
C LEU A 244 10.80 -7.30 5.90
N GLU A 245 11.74 -6.71 6.66
CA GLU A 245 12.68 -5.70 6.16
C GLU A 245 13.50 -6.22 4.99
N THR A 246 14.02 -7.44 5.09
CA THR A 246 14.75 -8.05 3.98
C THR A 246 13.85 -8.25 2.76
N TYR A 247 12.62 -8.72 2.96
CA TYR A 247 11.64 -8.87 1.89
C TYR A 247 11.33 -7.53 1.20
N TRP A 248 11.10 -6.48 1.97
CA TRP A 248 10.82 -5.14 1.46
C TRP A 248 12.00 -4.55 0.68
N PHE A 249 13.22 -4.77 1.16
CA PHE A 249 14.44 -4.39 0.45
C PHE A 249 14.58 -5.12 -0.89
N LEU A 250 14.23 -6.41 -0.95
CA LEU A 250 14.23 -7.14 -2.21
C LEU A 250 13.17 -6.62 -3.19
N CYS A 251 11.97 -6.25 -2.72
CA CYS A 251 10.97 -5.56 -3.53
C CYS A 251 11.51 -4.22 -4.06
N PHE A 252 12.27 -3.49 -3.24
CA PHE A 252 12.92 -2.24 -3.66
C PHE A 252 13.90 -2.47 -4.81
N ILE A 253 14.83 -3.42 -4.67
CA ILE A 253 15.79 -3.75 -5.74
C ILE A 253 15.04 -4.18 -7.01
N ARG A 254 14.00 -5.03 -6.89
CA ARG A 254 13.21 -5.49 -8.04
C ARG A 254 12.56 -4.33 -8.80
N SER A 255 12.03 -3.33 -8.07
CA SER A 255 11.40 -2.16 -8.69
C SER A 255 12.42 -1.21 -9.32
N GLN A 256 13.52 -0.91 -8.61
CA GLN A 256 14.47 0.13 -9.02
C GLN A 256 15.53 -0.38 -10.01
N ASN A 257 15.89 -1.66 -9.95
CA ASN A 257 16.86 -2.28 -10.85
C ASN A 257 16.54 -3.76 -11.09
N TYR A 258 15.53 -4.01 -11.92
CA TYR A 258 15.09 -5.37 -12.28
C TYR A 258 16.21 -6.22 -12.91
N LYS A 259 17.13 -5.61 -13.67
CA LYS A 259 18.28 -6.31 -14.26
C LYS A 259 19.20 -6.86 -13.17
N LEU A 260 19.61 -6.03 -12.21
CA LEU A 260 20.41 -6.46 -11.07
C LEU A 260 19.71 -7.57 -10.27
N TYR A 261 18.41 -7.38 -10.01
CA TYR A 261 17.58 -8.36 -9.33
C TYR A 261 17.62 -9.75 -10.00
N GLN A 262 17.54 -9.78 -11.34
CA GLN A 262 17.66 -11.01 -12.13
C GLN A 262 19.10 -11.58 -12.12
N CYS A 263 20.11 -10.74 -12.34
CA CYS A 263 21.53 -11.16 -12.37
C CYS A 263 21.95 -11.85 -11.06
N LEU A 264 21.51 -11.32 -9.92
CA LEU A 264 21.80 -11.89 -8.60
C LEU A 264 20.88 -13.06 -8.22
N ASN A 265 19.94 -13.43 -9.10
CA ASN A 265 18.94 -14.48 -8.87
C ASN A 265 18.21 -14.34 -7.52
N LEU A 266 17.77 -13.11 -7.19
CA LEU A 266 17.20 -12.80 -5.88
C LEU A 266 15.82 -13.45 -5.65
N ASN A 267 15.16 -13.93 -6.71
CA ASN A 267 13.93 -14.73 -6.62
C ASN A 267 14.05 -15.93 -5.68
N ARG A 268 15.24 -16.54 -5.57
CA ARG A 268 15.49 -17.70 -4.69
C ARG A 268 15.23 -17.41 -3.20
N TYR A 269 15.25 -16.14 -2.82
CA TYR A 269 15.01 -15.71 -1.44
C TYR A 269 13.52 -15.55 -1.14
N PHE A 270 12.69 -15.20 -2.13
CA PHE A 270 11.22 -15.17 -1.96
C PHE A 270 10.64 -16.56 -1.70
N ILE A 271 11.16 -17.59 -2.38
CA ILE A 271 10.70 -18.99 -2.24
C ILE A 271 10.96 -19.53 -0.82
N LYS A 272 11.89 -18.94 -0.06
CA LYS A 272 12.25 -19.39 1.28
C LYS A 272 11.49 -18.69 2.41
N VAL A 273 10.79 -17.60 2.09
CA VAL A 273 10.03 -16.81 3.07
C VAL A 273 8.57 -17.25 3.00
N ASP A 274 8.24 -18.34 3.68
CA ASP A 274 6.85 -18.74 3.89
C ASP A 274 6.32 -18.14 5.20
N PHE A 275 5.56 -17.05 5.09
CA PHE A 275 4.92 -16.44 6.26
C PHE A 275 3.74 -17.27 6.79
N LYS A 276 3.23 -18.27 6.05
CA LYS A 276 2.20 -19.18 6.55
C LYS A 276 2.73 -20.09 7.65
N ASP A 277 4.00 -20.51 7.57
CA ASP A 277 4.66 -21.26 8.65
C ASP A 277 5.00 -20.34 9.83
N THR A 278 5.34 -19.07 9.57
CA THR A 278 5.60 -18.08 10.63
C THR A 278 4.34 -17.75 11.44
N VAL A 279 3.16 -17.78 10.80
CA VAL A 279 1.84 -17.70 11.43
C VAL A 279 1.61 -18.83 12.45
N ASN A 280 2.20 -20.01 12.24
CA ASN A 280 2.16 -21.16 13.16
C ASN A 280 3.28 -21.10 14.23
N LEU A 281 4.42 -20.49 13.92
CA LEU A 281 5.55 -20.31 14.85
C LEU A 281 5.32 -19.21 15.89
N LEU A 282 4.50 -18.20 15.60
CA LEU A 282 4.02 -17.24 16.61
C LEU A 282 3.24 -17.93 17.75
N GLN A 283 2.70 -19.13 17.50
CA GLN A 283 2.05 -19.98 18.51
C GLN A 283 3.04 -20.93 19.23
N SER A 284 4.30 -21.02 18.77
CA SER A 284 5.29 -21.98 19.29
C SER A 284 6.71 -21.39 19.33
N ASN A 285 7.06 -20.73 20.44
CA ASN A 285 8.41 -20.29 20.88
C ASN A 285 9.54 -20.25 19.80
N SER A 286 9.66 -19.09 19.15
CA SER A 286 10.76 -18.36 18.46
C SER A 286 12.14 -18.96 18.08
N LYS A 287 12.54 -20.20 18.41
CA LYS A 287 13.93 -20.65 18.17
C LYS A 287 14.29 -21.04 16.73
N LEU A 288 13.31 -21.27 15.85
CA LEU A 288 13.54 -21.78 14.48
C LEU A 288 13.74 -20.69 13.41
N LEU A 289 13.21 -19.47 13.61
CA LEU A 289 13.40 -18.34 12.68
C LEU A 289 14.87 -17.90 12.61
N HIS A 290 15.54 -17.93 13.76
CA HIS A 290 16.91 -17.47 13.95
C HIS A 290 17.95 -18.21 13.08
N LEU A 291 17.71 -19.48 12.71
CA LEU A 291 18.65 -20.30 11.92
C LEU A 291 18.55 -20.09 10.40
N LYS A 292 17.37 -19.72 9.88
CA LYS A 292 17.18 -19.44 8.44
C LYS A 292 17.56 -18.00 8.09
N ASN A 293 17.25 -17.04 8.97
CA ASN A 293 17.53 -15.61 8.74
C ASN A 293 18.99 -15.22 8.97
N LYS A 294 19.65 -15.86 9.95
CA LYS A 294 21.08 -15.66 10.18
C LYS A 294 21.91 -15.99 8.94
N ARG A 295 21.54 -16.98 8.12
CA ARG A 295 22.25 -17.27 6.86
C ARG A 295 22.05 -16.20 5.78
N LEU A 296 20.95 -15.47 5.79
CA LEU A 296 20.67 -14.41 4.82
C LEU A 296 21.38 -13.12 5.22
N LEU A 297 21.31 -12.76 6.51
CA LEU A 297 22.05 -11.65 7.11
C LEU A 297 23.56 -11.90 7.07
N ASP A 298 24.04 -13.10 7.44
CA ASP A 298 25.46 -13.45 7.35
C ASP A 298 25.94 -13.43 5.90
N TYR A 299 25.10 -13.80 4.92
CA TYR A 299 25.45 -13.70 3.50
C TYR A 299 25.53 -12.24 3.03
N ILE A 300 24.54 -11.41 3.36
CA ILE A 300 24.54 -9.96 3.08
C ILE A 300 25.72 -9.27 3.75
N ASN A 301 26.11 -9.71 4.95
CA ASN A 301 27.24 -9.15 5.71
C ASN A 301 28.60 -9.79 5.35
N SER A 302 28.62 -10.91 4.60
CA SER A 302 29.84 -11.59 4.12
C SER A 302 30.20 -11.26 2.67
N MET A 303 29.31 -10.54 1.98
CA MET A 303 29.54 -9.90 0.68
C MET A 303 29.99 -8.46 0.87
#